data_AF-A0AAV4HI41-F1
#
_entry.id   AF-A0AAV4HI41-F1
#
_cell.length_a   1.000
_cell.length_b   1.000
_cell.length_c   1.000
_cell.angle_alpha   90.00
_cell.angle_beta   90.00
_cell.angle_gamma   90.00
#
_symmetry.space_group_name_H-M   'P 1'
#
loop_
_entity.id
_entity.type
_entity.pdbx_description
1 polymer ?
#
loop_
_entity_poly.entity_id
_entity_poly.type
_entity_poly.pdbx_seq_one_letter_code
_entity_poly.pdbx_strand_id
1 'polypeptide(L)'
;MDAEKPQPTYESVTDLASNSAAQSKTAIKDTPQNSAQSFNHWPSDEQPQLASQAEDMANLLKSDSIDSALSVRLQKFAKDVGMLEERLSKYQAIIQRQHVQIQHLSEASNQRLIAQLREQIRNLKQENETLQTLIKANAQRQQLQPAVKTGELEPGWVTVGSALENNTETMSMMLYPDSPLMKRIDELQIINAKLFKANKDWHLKWEQLRQSKQDEKEELASRLKAAEENNERLKSEVLSLQNKAKDEKEKDVNSRQKEKDAQIGLLKQQLTVFMQDFEKERKEKTLCQEKLLRKEKEFEKLKLEQDQKVKSLVAEVRLKEDKIKANTKELNRLQFRVVELMDEVKEEKRRANTAAASRLPTQSFVTQHQGSSPTGMTSLVYPSGAGAPPLSTLYSSQFAIGHRRGPEELPGAWTCPDCTYINYPDRTVCDICGLTKTLDGHISFSEIGELQSRGSSPSLGVNVPDNCADVEIDAT
;
A
#
# COMPACT_ATOMS: atom_id res chain seq x y z
N MET A 1 -60.84 33.98 -21.32
CA MET A 1 -60.11 33.99 -22.61
C MET A 1 -59.12 35.14 -22.51
N ASP A 2 -58.10 34.97 -21.65
CA ASP A 2 -56.75 34.44 -21.97
C ASP A 2 -55.89 35.59 -22.51
N ALA A 3 -54.66 35.87 -22.07
CA ALA A 3 -53.82 35.35 -21.01
C ALA A 3 -52.68 36.39 -20.85
N GLU A 4 -52.48 36.94 -19.65
CA GLU A 4 -51.29 37.74 -19.33
C GLU A 4 -50.28 36.84 -18.61
N LYS A 5 -49.08 36.72 -19.21
CA LYS A 5 -47.92 36.01 -18.66
C LYS A 5 -47.38 36.71 -17.41
N PRO A 6 -46.96 35.99 -16.36
CA PRO A 6 -46.20 36.58 -15.27
C PRO A 6 -44.70 36.65 -15.62
N GLN A 7 -44.06 37.75 -15.21
CA GLN A 7 -42.61 37.94 -15.20
C GLN A 7 -41.96 37.14 -14.05
N PRO A 8 -40.69 36.72 -14.19
CA PRO A 8 -39.95 36.09 -13.10
C PRO A 8 -39.39 37.14 -12.14
N THR A 9 -39.70 37.00 -10.86
CA THR A 9 -39.06 37.70 -9.74
C THR A 9 -37.67 37.10 -9.49
N TYR A 10 -36.63 37.92 -9.64
CA TYR A 10 -35.28 37.63 -9.16
C TYR A 10 -35.24 37.89 -7.65
N GLU A 11 -35.14 36.83 -6.84
CA GLU A 11 -34.80 36.93 -5.43
C GLU A 11 -33.31 37.20 -5.27
N SER A 12 -33.01 38.31 -4.60
CA SER A 12 -31.68 38.73 -4.17
C SER A 12 -31.24 37.89 -2.97
N VAL A 13 -30.33 36.94 -3.21
CA VAL A 13 -29.58 36.27 -2.14
C VAL A 13 -28.38 37.17 -1.79
N THR A 14 -28.48 37.83 -0.64
CA THR A 14 -27.36 38.53 -0.01
C THR A 14 -26.49 37.54 0.74
N ASP A 15 -25.30 37.26 0.20
CA ASP A 15 -24.23 36.54 0.90
C ASP A 15 -23.61 37.43 1.99
N LEU A 16 -23.72 36.95 3.23
CA LEU A 16 -23.03 37.46 4.41
C LEU A 16 -21.54 37.09 4.33
N ALA A 17 -20.71 38.02 3.87
CA ALA A 17 -19.27 37.96 4.01
C ALA A 17 -18.80 38.72 5.27
N SER A 18 -18.20 37.95 6.18
CA SER A 18 -16.91 38.24 6.82
C SER A 18 -16.80 39.49 7.71
N ASN A 19 -17.05 39.29 9.00
CA ASN A 19 -16.40 40.04 10.08
C ASN A 19 -15.99 39.06 11.18
N SER A 20 -14.67 38.93 11.40
CA SER A 20 -14.03 38.68 12.72
C SER A 20 -12.61 38.16 12.52
N ALA A 21 -11.67 39.09 12.41
CA ALA A 21 -10.28 38.86 12.76
C ALA A 21 -10.17 38.94 14.29
N ALA A 22 -9.95 37.81 14.95
CA ALA A 22 -9.48 37.76 16.32
C ALA A 22 -8.56 36.55 16.48
N GLN A 23 -7.27 36.81 16.38
CA GLN A 23 -6.20 35.88 16.72
C GLN A 23 -6.33 35.47 18.19
N SER A 24 -6.74 34.23 18.44
CA SER A 24 -6.61 33.57 19.74
C SER A 24 -5.53 32.50 19.63
N LYS A 25 -4.34 32.87 20.12
CA LYS A 25 -3.31 31.92 20.54
C LYS A 25 -3.92 31.03 21.62
N THR A 26 -4.26 29.79 21.27
CA THR A 26 -4.42 28.72 22.25
C THR A 26 -3.27 27.75 22.04
N ALA A 27 -2.31 27.82 22.95
CA ALA A 27 -1.24 26.85 23.07
C ALA A 27 -1.88 25.47 23.36
N ILE A 28 -1.67 24.54 22.43
CA ILE A 28 -2.04 23.14 22.58
C ILE A 28 -1.24 22.60 23.75
N LYS A 29 -1.98 22.27 24.82
CA LYS A 29 -1.50 21.66 26.04
C LYS A 29 -1.04 20.24 25.71
N ASP A 30 0.19 19.95 26.11
CA ASP A 30 0.87 18.67 25.94
C ASP A 30 -0.03 17.48 26.25
N THR A 31 -0.17 16.59 25.25
CA THR A 31 -0.70 15.24 25.47
C THR A 31 0.47 14.39 25.96
N PRO A 32 0.44 13.81 27.18
CA PRO A 32 1.52 12.94 27.61
C PRO A 32 1.47 11.66 26.79
N GLN A 33 2.48 11.46 25.93
CA GLN A 33 2.80 10.16 25.37
C GLN A 33 3.12 9.22 26.53
N ASN A 34 2.13 8.41 26.92
CA ASN A 34 2.32 7.25 27.76
C ASN A 34 3.27 6.30 27.01
N SER A 35 4.54 6.33 27.40
CA SER A 35 5.51 5.30 27.06
C SER A 35 5.01 3.99 27.64
N ALA A 36 4.62 3.07 26.76
CA ALA A 36 4.32 1.70 27.12
C ALA A 36 5.62 1.04 27.60
N GLN A 37 5.92 1.16 28.89
CA GLN A 37 6.92 0.36 29.56
C GLN A 37 6.45 -1.11 29.53
N SER A 38 7.26 -1.95 28.90
CA SER A 38 7.15 -3.41 28.91
C SER A 38 7.32 -3.94 30.35
N PHE A 39 6.23 -3.99 31.11
CA PHE A 39 6.13 -4.68 32.39
C PHE A 39 5.79 -6.16 32.15
N ASN A 40 6.78 -6.94 31.71
CA ASN A 40 6.72 -8.41 31.68
C ASN A 40 7.91 -8.98 32.43
N HIS A 41 7.97 -8.73 33.73
CA HIS A 41 8.73 -9.56 34.66
C HIS A 41 7.83 -9.82 35.86
N TRP A 42 7.11 -10.95 35.83
CA TRP A 42 6.32 -11.43 36.96
C TRP A 42 7.18 -12.37 37.81
N PRO A 43 6.98 -12.40 39.15
CA PRO A 43 7.83 -13.16 40.04
C PRO A 43 7.66 -14.66 39.77
N SER A 44 8.79 -15.36 39.68
CA SER A 44 8.88 -16.82 39.56
C SER A 44 8.26 -17.51 40.79
N ASP A 45 7.80 -18.75 40.59
CA ASP A 45 7.05 -19.65 41.50
C ASP A 45 7.70 -20.00 42.86
N GLU A 46 8.65 -19.21 43.36
CA GLU A 46 9.43 -19.50 44.58
C GLU A 46 8.99 -18.66 45.80
N GLN A 47 7.74 -18.23 45.86
CA GLN A 47 7.23 -17.63 47.10
C GLN A 47 6.71 -18.76 48.03
N PRO A 48 7.35 -19.02 49.19
CA PRO A 48 6.86 -20.04 50.11
C PRO A 48 5.45 -19.67 50.57
N GLN A 49 4.49 -20.57 50.36
CA GLN A 49 3.09 -20.37 50.73
C GLN A 49 3.01 -20.22 52.25
N LEU A 50 2.55 -19.06 52.73
CA LEU A 50 2.48 -18.74 54.16
C LEU A 50 1.54 -19.72 54.87
N ALA A 51 0.58 -20.32 54.16
CA ALA A 51 -0.23 -21.42 54.67
C ALA A 51 0.58 -22.67 55.05
N SER A 52 1.57 -23.07 54.24
CA SER A 52 2.42 -24.23 54.54
C SER A 52 3.25 -23.97 55.79
N GLN A 53 3.84 -22.78 55.92
CA GLN A 53 4.58 -22.40 57.12
C GLN A 53 3.68 -22.33 58.37
N ALA A 54 2.45 -21.81 58.23
CA ALA A 54 1.50 -21.75 59.34
C ALA A 54 1.01 -23.15 59.77
N GLU A 55 0.85 -24.08 58.82
CA GLU A 55 0.47 -25.47 59.09
C GLU A 55 1.61 -26.26 59.75
N ASP A 56 2.85 -26.07 59.31
CA ASP A 56 4.04 -26.65 59.94
C ASP A 56 4.20 -26.14 61.38
N MET A 57 4.01 -24.85 61.62
CA MET A 57 4.02 -24.27 62.97
C MET A 57 2.88 -24.82 63.85
N ALA A 58 1.68 -25.00 63.30
CA ALA A 58 0.55 -25.58 64.03
C ALA A 58 0.79 -27.07 64.37
N ASN A 59 1.47 -27.82 63.50
CA ASN A 59 1.81 -29.22 63.74
C ASN A 59 2.92 -29.39 64.78
N LEU A 60 3.90 -28.48 64.82
CA LEU A 60 4.91 -28.44 65.88
C LEU A 60 4.28 -28.22 67.27
N LEU A 61 3.26 -27.36 67.36
CA LEU A 61 2.57 -27.05 68.62
C LEU A 61 1.60 -28.14 69.12
N LYS A 62 1.31 -29.17 68.32
CA LYS A 62 0.54 -30.35 68.77
C LYS A 62 1.36 -31.31 69.63
N SER A 63 2.69 -31.17 69.64
CA SER A 63 3.58 -32.16 70.25
C SER A 63 3.86 -31.94 71.73
N ASP A 64 3.55 -30.77 72.28
CA ASP A 64 3.78 -30.43 73.69
C ASP A 64 2.52 -29.84 74.33
N SER A 65 2.31 -30.18 75.61
CA SER A 65 1.20 -29.79 76.50
C SER A 65 1.04 -28.27 76.69
N ILE A 66 0.77 -27.53 75.62
CA ILE A 66 0.47 -26.10 75.62
C ILE A 66 -1.05 -25.93 75.50
N ASP A 67 -1.57 -24.97 76.27
CA ASP A 67 -2.98 -24.60 76.38
C ASP A 67 -3.77 -24.75 75.07
N SER A 68 -4.78 -25.64 75.09
CA SER A 68 -5.60 -26.01 73.92
C SER A 68 -6.19 -24.80 73.17
N ALA A 69 -6.40 -23.68 73.85
CA ALA A 69 -6.95 -22.45 73.29
C ALA A 69 -6.02 -21.75 72.29
N LEU A 70 -4.69 -21.76 72.50
CA LEU A 70 -3.74 -21.10 71.60
C LEU A 70 -3.57 -21.91 70.30
N SER A 71 -3.46 -23.24 70.43
CA SER A 71 -3.40 -24.14 69.28
C SER A 71 -4.64 -24.01 68.39
N VAL A 72 -5.84 -23.90 68.98
CA VAL A 72 -7.09 -23.69 68.23
C VAL A 72 -7.10 -22.34 67.50
N ARG A 73 -6.57 -21.26 68.11
CA ARG A 73 -6.47 -19.95 67.46
C ARG A 73 -5.48 -19.94 66.30
N LEU A 74 -4.32 -20.58 66.46
CA LEU A 74 -3.32 -20.68 65.39
C LEU A 74 -3.81 -21.54 64.24
N GLN A 75 -4.49 -22.65 64.53
CA GLN A 75 -5.09 -23.50 63.48
C GLN A 75 -6.20 -22.77 62.72
N LYS A 76 -7.04 -21.99 63.42
CA LYS A 76 -8.05 -21.14 62.76
C LYS A 76 -7.40 -20.08 61.88
N PHE A 77 -6.34 -19.44 62.36
CA PHE A 77 -5.58 -18.45 61.59
C PHE A 77 -4.93 -19.06 60.34
N ALA A 78 -4.26 -20.21 60.47
CA ALA A 78 -3.66 -20.91 59.33
C ALA A 78 -4.72 -21.24 58.26
N LYS A 79 -5.90 -21.68 58.70
CA LYS A 79 -7.05 -21.93 57.80
C LYS A 79 -7.53 -20.66 57.11
N ASP A 80 -7.65 -19.55 57.83
CA ASP A 80 -8.09 -18.27 57.27
C ASP A 80 -7.07 -17.70 56.26
N VAL A 81 -5.76 -17.83 56.55
CA VAL A 81 -4.68 -17.45 55.63
C VAL A 81 -4.68 -18.33 54.38
N GLY A 82 -4.83 -19.65 54.54
CA GLY A 82 -4.92 -20.58 53.40
C GLY A 82 -6.10 -20.27 52.46
N MET A 83 -7.27 -19.93 53.00
CA MET A 83 -8.41 -19.51 52.18
C MET A 83 -8.16 -18.20 51.42
N LEU A 84 -7.39 -17.26 52.00
CA LEU A 84 -7.02 -16.00 51.35
C LEU A 84 -5.99 -16.24 50.24
N GLU A 85 -5.00 -17.10 50.47
CA GLU A 85 -4.01 -17.49 49.46
C GLU A 85 -4.65 -18.24 48.28
N GLU A 86 -5.60 -19.14 48.55
CA GLU A 86 -6.36 -19.84 47.52
C GLU A 86 -7.16 -18.86 46.65
N ARG A 87 -7.83 -17.88 47.28
CA ARG A 87 -8.56 -16.82 46.55
C ARG A 87 -7.62 -15.96 45.72
N LEU A 88 -6.46 -15.58 46.26
CA LEU A 88 -5.45 -14.80 45.55
C LEU A 88 -4.92 -15.55 44.32
N SER A 89 -4.59 -16.83 44.47
CA SER A 89 -4.18 -17.71 43.37
C SER A 89 -5.25 -17.83 42.30
N LYS A 90 -6.52 -18.00 42.70
CA LYS A 90 -7.66 -18.05 41.78
C LYS A 90 -7.81 -16.76 40.97
N TYR A 91 -7.66 -15.58 41.60
CA TYR A 91 -7.72 -14.31 40.89
C TYR A 91 -6.55 -14.13 39.92
N GLN A 92 -5.35 -14.52 40.32
CA GLN A 92 -4.17 -14.48 39.45
C GLN A 92 -4.36 -15.36 38.20
N ALA A 93 -4.91 -16.57 38.36
CA ALA A 93 -5.23 -17.46 37.24
C ALA A 93 -6.34 -16.90 36.32
N ILE A 94 -7.31 -16.16 36.86
CA ILE A 94 -8.33 -15.48 36.04
C ILE A 94 -7.70 -14.33 35.25
N ILE A 95 -6.86 -13.51 35.88
CA ILE A 95 -6.16 -12.39 35.24
C ILE A 95 -5.28 -12.90 34.08
N GLN A 96 -4.54 -14.00 34.28
CA GLN A 96 -3.72 -14.62 33.24
C GLN A 96 -4.56 -15.09 32.04
N ARG A 97 -5.67 -15.80 32.29
CA ARG A 97 -6.59 -16.24 31.22
C ARG A 97 -7.19 -15.06 30.44
N GLN A 98 -7.59 -13.99 31.13
CA GLN A 98 -8.10 -12.79 30.48
C GLN A 98 -7.03 -12.07 29.65
N HIS A 99 -5.76 -12.11 30.08
CA HIS A 99 -4.65 -11.55 29.31
C HIS A 99 -4.47 -12.27 27.97
N VAL A 100 -4.51 -13.61 27.98
CA VAL A 100 -4.45 -14.43 26.76
C VAL A 100 -5.66 -14.16 25.84
N GLN A 101 -6.86 -14.01 26.40
CA GLN A 101 -8.05 -13.63 25.62
C GLN A 101 -7.90 -12.26 24.96
N ILE A 102 -7.31 -11.27 25.63
CA ILE A 102 -7.05 -9.95 25.05
C ILE A 102 -6.07 -10.05 23.87
N GLN A 103 -5.04 -10.90 23.96
CA GLN A 103 -4.10 -11.12 22.85
C GLN A 103 -4.83 -11.67 21.62
N HIS A 104 -5.62 -12.73 21.76
CA HIS A 104 -6.40 -13.29 20.65
C HIS A 104 -7.45 -12.31 20.09
N LEU A 105 -8.13 -11.54 20.95
CA LEU A 105 -9.13 -10.56 20.48
C LEU A 105 -8.50 -9.34 19.82
N SER A 106 -7.25 -9.01 20.15
CA SER A 106 -6.52 -7.93 19.48
C SER A 106 -6.20 -8.26 18.03
N GLU A 107 -5.98 -9.54 17.72
CA GLU A 107 -5.84 -10.05 16.36
C GLU A 107 -7.16 -10.00 15.59
N ALA A 108 -8.29 -10.22 16.28
CA ALA A 108 -9.64 -10.17 15.71
C ALA A 108 -10.26 -8.76 15.63
N SER A 109 -9.51 -7.69 15.98
CA SER A 109 -9.95 -6.29 15.95
C SER A 109 -11.23 -5.96 16.76
N ASN A 110 -11.55 -6.73 17.80
CA ASN A 110 -12.77 -6.52 18.59
C ASN A 110 -12.55 -5.54 19.77
N GLN A 111 -12.38 -4.25 19.44
CA GLN A 111 -11.98 -3.21 20.40
C GLN A 111 -12.94 -3.04 21.60
N ARG A 112 -14.25 -3.26 21.40
CA ARG A 112 -15.25 -3.13 22.47
C ARG A 112 -15.10 -4.21 23.54
N LEU A 113 -14.87 -5.47 23.13
CA LEU A 113 -14.68 -6.58 24.05
C LEU A 113 -13.32 -6.48 24.77
N ILE A 114 -12.27 -6.00 24.08
CA ILE A 114 -10.97 -5.72 24.68
C ILE A 114 -11.08 -4.67 25.79
N ALA A 115 -11.85 -3.59 25.57
CA ALA A 115 -12.08 -2.57 26.60
C ALA A 115 -12.79 -3.15 27.83
N GLN A 116 -13.79 -4.01 27.64
CA GLN A 116 -14.49 -4.69 28.74
C GLN A 116 -13.57 -5.62 29.54
N LEU A 117 -12.75 -6.43 28.86
CA LEU A 117 -11.79 -7.32 29.54
C LEU A 117 -10.71 -6.53 30.30
N ARG A 118 -10.25 -5.40 29.76
CA ARG A 118 -9.29 -4.51 30.46
C ARG A 118 -9.88 -3.88 31.73
N GLU A 119 -11.17 -3.55 31.74
CA GLU A 119 -11.87 -3.07 32.94
C GLU A 119 -11.98 -4.20 33.98
N GLN A 120 -12.36 -5.41 33.56
CA GLN A 120 -12.42 -6.56 34.46
C GLN A 120 -11.07 -6.89 35.11
N ILE A 121 -9.97 -6.85 34.34
CA ILE A 121 -8.62 -7.04 34.88
C ILE A 121 -8.27 -5.95 35.91
N ARG A 122 -8.67 -4.69 35.66
CA ARG A 122 -8.43 -3.59 36.63
C ARG A 122 -9.16 -3.83 37.95
N ASN A 123 -10.42 -4.21 37.90
CA ASN A 123 -11.21 -4.52 39.10
C ASN A 123 -10.60 -5.71 39.88
N LEU A 124 -10.22 -6.78 39.18
CA LEU A 124 -9.58 -7.94 39.80
C LEU A 124 -8.23 -7.60 40.44
N LYS A 125 -7.43 -6.71 39.81
CA LYS A 125 -6.16 -6.24 40.41
C LYS A 125 -6.40 -5.43 41.68
N GLN A 126 -7.40 -4.57 41.71
CA GLN A 126 -7.76 -3.79 42.89
C GLN A 126 -8.26 -4.67 44.04
N GLU A 127 -9.08 -5.69 43.75
CA GLU A 127 -9.47 -6.71 44.73
C GLU A 127 -8.24 -7.46 45.26
N ASN A 128 -7.31 -7.85 44.39
CA ASN A 128 -6.09 -8.56 44.80
C ASN A 128 -5.19 -7.70 45.69
N GLU A 129 -5.04 -6.41 45.38
CA GLU A 129 -4.31 -5.46 46.21
C GLU A 129 -4.98 -5.27 47.58
N THR A 130 -6.32 -5.24 47.62
CA THR A 130 -7.10 -5.21 48.86
C THR A 130 -6.88 -6.48 49.69
N LEU A 131 -6.83 -7.66 49.07
CA LEU A 131 -6.51 -8.91 49.77
C LEU A 131 -5.08 -8.92 50.31
N GLN A 132 -4.10 -8.46 49.53
CA GLN A 132 -2.70 -8.39 49.98
C GLN A 132 -2.52 -7.43 51.16
N THR A 133 -3.22 -6.28 51.15
CA THR A 133 -3.19 -5.34 52.28
C THR A 133 -3.83 -5.93 53.53
N LEU A 134 -4.92 -6.70 53.41
CA LEU A 134 -5.52 -7.45 54.53
C LEU A 134 -4.57 -8.52 55.09
N ILE A 135 -3.89 -9.29 54.24
CA ILE A 135 -2.89 -10.29 54.67
C ILE A 135 -1.76 -9.60 55.45
N LYS A 136 -1.21 -8.51 54.92
CA LYS A 136 -0.16 -7.72 55.59
C LYS A 136 -0.63 -7.13 56.92
N ALA A 137 -1.84 -6.55 56.97
CA ALA A 137 -2.41 -5.98 58.19
C ALA A 137 -2.64 -7.05 59.27
N ASN A 138 -3.08 -8.26 58.89
CA ASN A 138 -3.22 -9.37 59.83
C ASN A 138 -1.87 -9.87 60.35
N ALA A 139 -0.85 -9.97 59.49
CA ALA A 139 0.51 -10.32 59.91
C ALA A 139 1.09 -9.28 60.89
N GLN A 140 0.89 -7.98 60.62
CA GLN A 140 1.37 -6.89 61.47
C GLN A 140 0.67 -6.83 62.83
N ARG A 141 -0.64 -7.12 62.89
CA ARG A 141 -1.38 -7.24 64.15
C ARG A 141 -0.86 -8.36 65.05
N GLN A 142 -0.27 -9.41 64.50
CA GLN A 142 0.35 -10.48 65.28
C GLN A 142 1.74 -10.08 65.81
N GLN A 143 2.49 -9.23 65.11
CA GLN A 143 3.77 -8.71 65.60
C GLN A 143 3.61 -7.70 66.75
N LEU A 144 2.45 -7.04 66.84
CA LEU A 144 2.17 -5.97 67.80
C LEU A 144 1.44 -6.43 69.08
N GLN A 145 1.37 -7.72 69.38
CA GLN A 145 1.07 -8.12 70.76
C GLN A 145 2.36 -7.99 71.57
N PRO A 146 2.56 -6.92 72.37
CA PRO A 146 3.67 -6.89 73.29
C PRO A 146 3.52 -8.12 74.18
N ALA A 147 4.59 -8.91 74.28
CA ALA A 147 4.69 -9.92 75.32
C ALA A 147 4.22 -9.26 76.61
N VAL A 148 3.10 -9.75 77.15
CA VAL A 148 2.62 -9.36 78.47
C VAL A 148 3.85 -9.47 79.34
N LYS A 149 4.32 -8.33 79.86
CA LYS A 149 5.45 -8.27 80.79
C LYS A 149 5.00 -9.03 82.04
N THR A 150 5.13 -10.35 82.02
CA THR A 150 5.31 -11.14 83.23
C THR A 150 6.53 -10.55 83.89
N GLY A 151 6.29 -9.94 85.05
CA GLY A 151 7.19 -9.02 85.70
C GLY A 151 8.62 -9.52 85.80
N GLU A 152 9.52 -8.54 85.74
CA GLU A 152 10.84 -8.49 86.35
C GLU A 152 11.11 -9.64 87.34
N LEU A 153 11.66 -10.72 86.83
CA LEU A 153 12.65 -11.50 87.55
C LEU A 153 13.88 -11.44 86.67
N GLU A 154 14.74 -10.46 86.96
CA GLU A 154 16.10 -10.45 86.44
C GLU A 154 16.73 -11.83 86.70
N PRO A 155 17.33 -12.49 85.69
CA PRO A 155 18.28 -13.54 85.94
C PRO A 155 19.52 -12.88 86.51
N GLY A 156 19.50 -12.65 87.82
CA GLY A 156 20.68 -12.33 88.59
C GLY A 156 21.67 -13.48 88.43
N TRP A 157 22.62 -13.32 87.51
CA TRP A 157 23.81 -14.14 87.48
C TRP A 157 24.53 -13.90 88.80
N VAL A 158 24.31 -14.81 89.76
CA VAL A 158 25.09 -14.86 90.99
C VAL A 158 26.53 -15.16 90.57
N THR A 159 27.34 -14.11 90.47
CA THR A 159 28.79 -14.19 90.46
C THR A 159 29.25 -14.75 91.80
N VAL A 160 29.24 -16.08 91.93
CA VAL A 160 30.00 -16.77 92.97
C VAL A 160 31.46 -16.70 92.56
N GLY A 161 32.12 -15.60 92.90
CA GLY A 161 33.51 -15.38 92.56
C GLY A 161 34.20 -14.48 93.57
N SER A 162 35.17 -15.07 94.28
CA SER A 162 36.37 -14.39 94.79
C SER A 162 36.29 -13.72 96.17
N ALA A 163 35.79 -14.41 97.21
CA ALA A 163 36.02 -13.99 98.60
C ALA A 163 36.44 -15.13 99.57
N LEU A 164 36.83 -16.32 99.07
CA LEU A 164 37.16 -17.44 99.95
C LEU A 164 38.44 -18.21 99.56
N GLU A 165 39.44 -17.56 98.98
CA GLU A 165 40.70 -18.23 98.60
C GLU A 165 41.85 -18.06 99.59
N ASN A 166 41.69 -17.34 100.72
CA ASN A 166 42.84 -17.06 101.61
C ASN A 166 42.78 -17.70 103.02
N ASN A 167 42.02 -18.77 103.29
CA ASN A 167 42.01 -19.33 104.65
C ASN A 167 41.69 -20.83 104.82
N THR A 168 42.04 -21.71 103.88
CA THR A 168 41.83 -23.18 104.07
C THR A 168 43.05 -24.07 103.81
N GLU A 169 44.24 -23.52 103.60
CA GLU A 169 45.47 -24.22 103.95
C GLU A 169 45.59 -24.08 105.48
N THR A 170 45.34 -25.08 106.33
CA THR A 170 46.36 -26.09 106.70
C THR A 170 45.78 -27.12 107.69
N MET A 171 44.48 -27.48 107.67
CA MET A 171 43.92 -28.20 108.84
C MET A 171 42.87 -29.30 108.65
N SER A 172 42.78 -29.96 107.48
CA SER A 172 41.97 -31.19 107.35
C SER A 172 42.33 -32.04 106.13
N MET A 173 43.53 -32.64 106.08
CA MET A 173 43.83 -33.63 105.03
C MET A 173 44.81 -34.74 105.43
N MET A 174 45.03 -34.99 106.73
CA MET A 174 46.00 -36.01 107.19
C MET A 174 45.41 -37.26 107.84
N LEU A 175 44.10 -37.52 107.74
CA LEU A 175 43.54 -38.77 108.25
C LEU A 175 42.62 -39.41 107.19
N TYR A 176 43.07 -40.53 106.64
CA TYR A 176 42.38 -41.44 105.69
C TYR A 176 42.40 -41.07 104.19
N PRO A 177 43.56 -41.09 103.52
CA PRO A 177 43.67 -40.96 102.06
C PRO A 177 42.91 -42.04 101.27
N ASP A 178 42.60 -43.18 101.89
CA ASP A 178 41.83 -44.28 101.28
C ASP A 178 40.34 -44.29 101.63
N SER A 179 39.82 -43.23 102.26
CA SER A 179 38.39 -43.13 102.49
C SER A 179 37.63 -43.14 101.15
N PRO A 180 36.60 -43.98 100.97
CA PRO A 180 35.73 -43.98 99.78
C PRO A 180 35.16 -42.59 99.46
N LEU A 181 35.02 -41.73 100.47
CA LEU A 181 34.59 -40.35 100.31
C LEU A 181 35.64 -39.50 99.56
N MET A 182 36.94 -39.67 99.85
CA MET A 182 38.00 -38.89 99.21
C MET A 182 38.15 -39.24 97.73
N LYS A 183 38.10 -40.55 97.40
CA LYS A 183 38.06 -41.01 96.01
C LYS A 183 36.90 -40.40 95.21
N ARG A 184 35.72 -40.27 95.84
CA ARG A 184 34.55 -39.66 95.21
C ARG A 184 34.70 -38.14 95.03
N ILE A 185 35.39 -37.46 95.95
CA ILE A 185 35.73 -36.03 95.80
C ILE A 185 36.69 -35.84 94.62
N ASP A 186 37.73 -36.66 94.51
CA ASP A 186 38.69 -36.60 93.39
C ASP A 186 38.01 -36.89 92.05
N GLU A 187 37.13 -37.89 91.99
CA GLU A 187 36.31 -38.18 90.79
C GLU A 187 35.45 -36.98 90.39
N LEU A 188 34.79 -36.32 91.35
CA LEU A 188 33.98 -35.14 91.09
C LEU A 188 34.83 -33.95 90.61
N GLN A 189 36.03 -33.76 91.16
CA GLN A 189 36.96 -32.73 90.68
C GLN A 189 37.40 -33.00 89.23
N ILE A 190 37.70 -34.26 88.88
CA ILE A 190 38.03 -34.64 87.50
C ILE A 190 36.85 -34.41 86.56
N ILE A 191 35.62 -34.76 86.98
CA ILE A 191 34.41 -34.53 86.19
C ILE A 191 34.18 -33.03 85.98
N ASN A 192 34.30 -32.22 87.04
CA ASN A 192 34.15 -30.77 86.96
C ASN A 192 35.21 -30.15 86.03
N ALA A 193 36.47 -30.59 86.10
CA ALA A 193 37.51 -30.14 85.18
C ALA A 193 37.20 -30.49 83.72
N LYS A 194 36.66 -31.69 83.46
CA LYS A 194 36.22 -32.11 82.12
C LYS A 194 35.03 -31.28 81.63
N LEU A 195 34.03 -31.02 82.47
CA LEU A 195 32.88 -30.18 82.13
C LEU A 195 33.30 -28.74 81.85
N PHE A 196 34.19 -28.17 82.65
CA PHE A 196 34.72 -26.83 82.44
C PHE A 196 35.48 -26.74 81.11
N LYS A 197 36.33 -27.72 80.81
CA LYS A 197 37.03 -27.80 79.51
C LYS A 197 36.03 -27.92 78.35
N ALA A 198 35.04 -28.81 78.44
CA ALA A 198 34.02 -28.97 77.41
C ALA A 198 33.19 -27.70 77.20
N ASN A 199 32.83 -26.99 78.27
CA ASN A 199 32.11 -25.73 78.19
C ASN A 199 32.97 -24.64 77.52
N LYS A 200 34.26 -24.56 77.87
CA LYS A 200 35.22 -23.65 77.22
C LYS A 200 35.38 -23.96 75.73
N ASP A 201 35.54 -25.23 75.37
CA ASP A 201 35.65 -25.65 73.96
C ASP A 201 34.36 -25.38 73.18
N TRP A 202 33.20 -25.56 73.82
CA TRP A 202 31.90 -25.24 73.23
C TRP A 202 31.75 -23.73 73.00
N HIS A 203 32.09 -22.89 73.98
CA HIS A 203 32.08 -21.44 73.82
C HIS A 203 33.03 -20.97 72.71
N LEU A 204 34.23 -21.57 72.60
CA LEU A 204 35.18 -21.23 71.55
C LEU A 204 34.64 -21.60 70.15
N LYS A 205 34.03 -22.78 70.00
CA LYS A 205 33.39 -23.19 68.73
C LYS A 205 32.20 -22.31 68.38
N TRP A 206 31.39 -21.95 69.36
CA TRP A 206 30.26 -21.04 69.16
C TRP A 206 30.73 -19.66 68.70
N GLU A 207 31.79 -19.13 69.32
CA GLU A 207 32.37 -17.84 68.93
C GLU A 207 32.99 -17.88 67.53
N GLN A 208 33.69 -18.97 67.18
CA GLN A 208 34.20 -19.19 65.83
C GLN A 208 33.07 -19.26 64.78
N LEU A 209 31.98 -19.96 65.09
CA LEU A 209 30.83 -20.04 64.19
C LEU A 209 30.15 -18.67 64.03
N ARG A 210 30.02 -17.92 65.13
CA ARG A 210 29.47 -16.56 65.13
C ARG A 210 30.31 -15.63 64.23
N GLN A 211 31.64 -15.66 64.38
CA GLN A 211 32.54 -14.86 63.57
C GLN A 211 32.50 -15.27 62.09
N SER A 212 32.55 -16.58 61.79
CA SER A 212 32.45 -17.09 60.42
C SER A 212 31.14 -16.67 59.75
N LYS A 213 30.02 -16.67 60.48
CA LYS A 213 28.72 -16.20 59.95
C LYS A 213 28.67 -14.69 59.76
N GLN A 214 29.36 -13.92 60.60
CA GLN A 214 29.50 -12.48 60.43
C GLN A 214 30.36 -12.14 59.21
N ASP A 215 31.47 -12.85 59.01
CA ASP A 215 32.35 -12.67 57.84
C ASP A 215 31.60 -13.03 56.53
N GLU A 216 30.85 -14.15 56.52
CA GLU A 216 30.00 -14.55 55.38
C GLU A 216 28.94 -13.48 55.07
N LYS A 217 28.33 -12.90 56.10
CA LYS A 217 27.35 -11.81 55.93
C LYS A 217 28.00 -10.55 55.34
N GLU A 218 29.20 -10.19 55.78
CA GLU A 218 29.93 -9.03 55.26
C GLU A 218 30.39 -9.25 53.80
N GLU A 219 30.84 -10.47 53.45
CA GLU A 219 31.17 -10.84 52.07
C GLU A 219 29.94 -10.72 51.16
N LEU A 220 28.80 -11.27 51.57
CA LEU A 220 27.55 -11.17 50.81
C LEU A 220 27.08 -9.72 50.66
N ALA A 221 27.20 -8.89 51.71
CA ALA A 221 26.87 -7.48 51.63
C ALA A 221 27.77 -6.72 50.64
N SER A 222 29.07 -7.02 50.63
CA SER A 222 30.02 -6.46 49.67
C SER A 222 29.68 -6.85 48.22
N ARG A 223 29.35 -8.13 48.00
CA ARG A 223 28.92 -8.64 46.67
C ARG A 223 27.62 -8.00 46.20
N LEU A 224 26.65 -7.81 47.11
CA LEU A 224 25.38 -7.14 46.79
C LEU A 224 25.63 -5.69 46.34
N LYS A 225 26.45 -4.94 47.08
CA LYS A 225 26.81 -3.56 46.74
C LYS A 225 27.49 -3.47 45.37
N ALA A 226 28.45 -4.36 45.09
CA ALA A 226 29.12 -4.40 43.79
C ALA A 226 28.14 -4.73 42.64
N ALA A 227 27.15 -5.59 42.88
CA ALA A 227 26.10 -5.89 41.91
C ALA A 227 25.17 -4.69 41.67
N GLU A 228 24.82 -3.94 42.71
CA GLU A 228 24.01 -2.72 42.60
C GLU A 228 24.74 -1.64 41.79
N GLU A 229 26.02 -1.40 42.05
CA GLU A 229 26.85 -0.45 41.28
C GLU A 229 26.95 -0.84 39.80
N ASN A 230 27.11 -2.13 39.50
CA ASN A 230 27.12 -2.63 38.13
C ASN A 230 25.74 -2.44 37.44
N ASN A 231 24.65 -2.66 38.18
CA ASN A 231 23.30 -2.47 37.65
C ASN A 231 23.05 -0.99 37.31
N GLU A 232 23.45 -0.04 38.15
CA GLU A 232 23.36 1.40 37.86
C GLU A 232 24.23 1.82 36.66
N ARG A 233 25.41 1.22 36.49
CA ARG A 233 26.24 1.42 35.30
C ARG A 233 25.53 0.95 34.04
N LEU A 234 24.97 -0.26 34.05
CA LEU A 234 24.22 -0.82 32.91
C LEU A 234 22.97 -0.01 32.59
N LYS A 235 22.23 0.47 33.60
CA LYS A 235 21.09 1.38 33.39
C LYS A 235 21.51 2.66 32.68
N SER A 236 22.63 3.25 33.09
CA SER A 236 23.18 4.45 32.46
C SER A 236 23.59 4.21 31.01
N GLU A 237 24.20 3.06 30.72
CA GLU A 237 24.56 2.65 29.35
C GLU A 237 23.32 2.44 28.47
N VAL A 238 22.30 1.76 28.99
CA VAL A 238 21.01 1.57 28.28
C VAL A 238 20.36 2.91 27.95
N LEU A 239 20.33 3.86 28.90
CA LEU A 239 19.80 5.21 28.65
C LEU A 239 20.60 5.96 27.58
N SER A 240 21.92 5.85 27.59
CA SER A 240 22.79 6.45 26.56
C SER A 240 22.50 5.89 25.17
N LEU A 241 22.40 4.55 25.06
CA LEU A 241 22.07 3.88 23.81
C LEU A 241 20.65 4.22 23.32
N GLN A 242 19.67 4.34 24.22
CA GLN A 242 18.32 4.77 23.87
C GLN A 242 18.29 6.19 23.31
N ASN A 243 19.07 7.12 23.88
CA ASN A 243 19.16 8.49 23.35
C ASN A 243 19.85 8.51 21.99
N LYS A 244 20.95 7.78 21.82
CA LYS A 244 21.62 7.63 20.53
C LYS A 244 20.69 7.07 19.44
N ALA A 245 19.90 6.04 19.78
CA ALA A 245 18.93 5.46 18.87
C ALA A 245 17.80 6.44 18.50
N LYS A 246 17.37 7.31 19.42
CA LYS A 246 16.42 8.39 19.13
C LYS A 246 17.01 9.41 18.17
N ASP A 247 18.25 9.86 18.41
CA ASP A 247 18.93 10.83 17.56
C ASP A 247 19.15 10.28 16.14
N GLU A 248 19.54 9.01 16.01
CA GLU A 248 19.68 8.34 14.71
C GLU A 248 18.34 8.22 13.98
N LYS A 249 17.26 7.89 14.71
CA LYS A 249 15.91 7.84 14.15
C LYS A 249 15.42 9.21 13.67
N GLU A 250 15.66 10.27 14.44
CA GLU A 250 15.29 11.63 14.04
C GLU A 250 16.09 12.11 12.82
N LYS A 251 17.38 11.76 12.74
CA LYS A 251 18.21 12.03 11.55
C LYS A 251 17.70 11.31 10.30
N ASP A 252 17.36 10.01 10.40
CA ASP A 252 16.84 9.24 9.27
C ASP A 252 15.47 9.77 8.81
N VAL A 253 14.55 10.07 9.74
CA VAL A 253 13.25 10.66 9.42
C VAL A 253 13.40 12.01 8.73
N ASN A 254 14.26 12.90 9.24
CA ASN A 254 14.51 14.20 8.62
C ASN A 254 15.17 14.07 7.24
N SER A 255 16.09 13.12 7.06
CA SER A 255 16.75 12.87 5.78
C SER A 255 15.76 12.38 4.72
N ARG A 256 14.94 11.36 5.05
CA ARG A 256 13.89 10.85 4.16
C ARG A 256 12.83 11.90 3.84
N GLN A 257 12.50 12.76 4.79
CA GLN A 257 11.55 13.85 4.56
C GLN A 257 12.10 14.88 3.57
N LYS A 258 13.36 15.30 3.73
CA LYS A 258 14.04 16.20 2.77
C LYS A 258 14.11 15.60 1.37
N GLU A 259 14.37 14.29 1.25
CA GLU A 259 14.38 13.60 -0.04
C GLU A 259 12.99 13.60 -0.70
N LYS A 260 11.93 13.31 0.06
CA LYS A 260 10.55 13.38 -0.43
C LYS A 260 10.17 14.79 -0.88
N ASP A 261 10.56 15.81 -0.11
CA ASP A 261 10.27 17.20 -0.46
C ASP A 261 11.01 17.62 -1.75
N ALA A 262 12.25 17.14 -1.95
CA ALA A 262 12.99 17.34 -3.19
C ALA A 262 12.33 16.63 -4.39
N GLN A 263 11.86 15.39 -4.22
CA GLN A 263 11.12 14.66 -5.26
C GLN A 263 9.80 15.34 -5.62
N ILE A 264 9.04 15.80 -4.62
CA ILE A 264 7.81 16.58 -4.83
C ILE A 264 8.12 17.89 -5.57
N GLY A 265 9.22 18.56 -5.23
CA GLY A 265 9.69 19.75 -5.93
C GLY A 265 9.95 19.49 -7.42
N LEU A 266 10.66 18.40 -7.73
CA LEU A 266 10.96 18.00 -9.11
C LEU A 266 9.69 17.65 -9.89
N LEU A 267 8.76 16.90 -9.31
CA LEU A 267 7.49 16.55 -9.93
C LEU A 267 6.63 17.78 -10.22
N LYS A 268 6.60 18.77 -9.32
CA LYS A 268 5.91 20.05 -9.55
C LYS A 268 6.54 20.81 -10.73
N GLN A 269 7.86 20.80 -10.85
CA GLN A 269 8.54 21.43 -11.98
C GLN A 269 8.21 20.74 -13.31
N GLN A 270 8.24 19.39 -13.33
CA GLN A 270 7.86 18.60 -14.51
C GLN A 270 6.40 18.85 -14.92
N LEU A 271 5.48 18.86 -13.95
CA LEU A 271 4.08 19.18 -14.20
C LEU A 271 3.90 20.59 -14.79
N THR A 272 4.68 21.56 -14.31
CA THR A 272 4.65 22.93 -14.84
C THR A 272 5.07 22.99 -16.31
N VAL A 273 6.16 22.30 -16.66
CA VAL A 273 6.62 22.22 -18.06
C VAL A 273 5.57 21.53 -18.94
N PHE A 274 5.01 20.42 -18.48
CA PHE A 274 3.97 19.69 -19.21
C PHE A 274 2.74 20.57 -19.48
N MET A 275 2.30 21.35 -18.49
CA MET A 275 1.18 22.29 -18.64
C MET A 275 1.50 23.39 -19.66
N GLN A 276 2.72 23.93 -19.67
CA GLN A 276 3.15 24.93 -20.65
C GLN A 276 3.19 24.37 -22.07
N ASP A 277 3.71 23.15 -22.25
CA ASP A 277 3.75 22.46 -23.53
C ASP A 277 2.33 22.18 -24.05
N PHE A 278 1.42 21.74 -23.17
CA PHE A 278 0.03 21.51 -23.53
C PHE A 278 -0.70 22.80 -23.96
N GLU A 279 -0.46 23.92 -23.26
CA GLU A 279 -0.98 25.22 -23.67
C GLU A 279 -0.40 25.69 -25.00
N LYS A 280 0.89 25.43 -25.25
CA LYS A 280 1.55 25.73 -26.52
C LYS A 280 0.95 24.92 -27.67
N GLU A 281 0.79 23.61 -27.50
CA GLU A 281 0.15 22.73 -28.48
C GLU A 281 -1.29 23.18 -28.78
N ARG A 282 -2.05 23.56 -27.75
CA ARG A 282 -3.40 24.10 -27.93
C ARG A 282 -3.42 25.37 -28.78
N LYS A 283 -2.47 26.29 -28.57
CA LYS A 283 -2.33 27.51 -29.38
C LYS A 283 -1.93 27.20 -30.83
N GLU A 284 -0.98 26.29 -31.02
CA GLU A 284 -0.54 25.85 -32.35
C GLU A 284 -1.68 25.19 -33.14
N LYS A 285 -2.49 24.36 -32.47
CA LYS A 285 -3.69 23.76 -33.06
C LYS A 285 -4.72 24.80 -33.49
N THR A 286 -4.99 25.82 -32.66
CA THR A 286 -5.91 26.91 -33.03
C THR A 286 -5.37 27.72 -34.22
N LEU A 287 -4.06 28.01 -34.24
CA LEU A 287 -3.42 28.72 -35.35
C LEU A 287 -3.49 27.89 -36.65
N CYS A 288 -3.27 26.58 -36.58
CA CYS A 288 -3.40 25.67 -37.71
C CYS A 288 -4.83 25.65 -38.25
N GLN A 289 -5.83 25.58 -37.37
CA GLN A 289 -7.24 25.62 -37.75
C GLN A 289 -7.62 26.95 -38.42
N GLU A 290 -7.11 28.08 -37.93
CA GLU A 290 -7.31 29.39 -38.57
C GLU A 290 -6.66 29.45 -39.96
N LYS A 291 -5.45 28.91 -40.13
CA LYS A 291 -4.79 28.83 -41.43
C LYS A 291 -5.59 27.98 -42.42
N LEU A 292 -6.13 26.86 -41.96
CA LEU A 292 -6.97 25.98 -42.78
C LEU A 292 -8.26 26.69 -43.22
N LEU A 293 -8.94 27.38 -42.31
CA LEU A 293 -10.12 28.20 -42.64
C LEU A 293 -9.81 29.34 -43.62
N ARG A 294 -8.61 29.95 -43.54
CA ARG A 294 -8.17 30.95 -44.54
C ARG A 294 -7.97 30.30 -45.91
N LYS A 295 -7.34 29.13 -45.97
CA LYS A 295 -7.13 28.38 -47.22
C LYS A 295 -8.44 27.90 -47.84
N GLU A 296 -9.41 27.45 -47.04
CA GLU A 296 -10.76 27.13 -47.52
C GLU A 296 -11.47 28.35 -48.11
N LYS A 297 -11.36 29.52 -47.48
CA LYS A 297 -11.91 30.77 -48.02
C LYS A 297 -11.23 31.20 -49.32
N GLU A 298 -9.91 31.05 -49.43
CA GLU A 298 -9.17 31.30 -50.67
C GLU A 298 -9.61 30.35 -51.78
N PHE A 299 -9.78 29.05 -51.46
CA PHE A 299 -10.26 28.04 -52.40
C PHE A 299 -11.68 28.34 -52.90
N GLU A 300 -12.61 28.68 -52.00
CA GLU A 300 -13.98 29.07 -52.40
C GLU A 300 -14.00 30.35 -53.24
N LYS A 301 -13.09 31.31 -52.96
CA LYS A 301 -12.94 32.50 -53.81
C LYS A 301 -12.47 32.13 -55.22
N LEU A 302 -11.43 31.29 -55.34
CA LEU A 302 -10.91 30.81 -56.63
C LEU A 302 -11.96 30.03 -57.42
N LYS A 303 -12.74 29.20 -56.74
CA LYS A 303 -13.86 28.46 -57.32
C LYS A 303 -14.92 29.40 -57.88
N LEU A 304 -15.29 30.45 -57.14
CA LEU A 304 -16.24 31.46 -57.61
C LEU A 304 -15.70 32.24 -58.82
N GLU A 305 -14.40 32.59 -58.83
CA GLU A 305 -13.74 33.22 -59.97
C GLU A 305 -13.73 32.30 -61.20
N GLN A 306 -13.47 31.00 -61.02
CA GLN A 306 -13.52 30.00 -62.09
C GLN A 306 -14.94 29.85 -62.65
N ASP A 307 -15.95 29.76 -61.79
CA ASP A 307 -17.37 29.70 -62.19
C ASP A 307 -17.79 30.94 -62.99
N GLN A 308 -17.31 32.14 -62.60
CA GLN A 308 -17.54 33.36 -63.35
C GLN A 308 -16.86 33.32 -64.73
N LYS A 309 -15.62 32.83 -64.81
CA LYS A 309 -14.90 32.65 -66.08
C LYS A 309 -15.62 31.66 -67.01
N VAL A 310 -16.10 30.54 -66.48
CA VAL A 310 -16.90 29.56 -67.23
C VAL A 310 -18.21 30.19 -67.72
N LYS A 311 -18.92 30.94 -66.88
CA LYS A 311 -20.14 31.67 -67.28
C LYS A 311 -19.87 32.66 -68.42
N SER A 312 -18.77 33.40 -68.36
CA SER A 312 -18.36 34.34 -69.42
C SER A 312 -18.06 33.62 -70.74
N LEU A 313 -17.29 32.53 -70.69
CA LEU A 313 -16.99 31.70 -71.88
C LEU A 313 -18.26 31.09 -72.48
N VAL A 314 -19.19 30.60 -71.66
CA VAL A 314 -20.49 30.07 -72.13
C VAL A 314 -21.30 31.17 -72.83
N ALA A 315 -21.30 32.40 -72.31
CA ALA A 315 -21.97 33.52 -72.95
C ALA A 315 -21.32 33.88 -74.31
N GLU A 316 -19.99 33.86 -74.39
CA GLU A 316 -19.25 34.09 -75.65
C GLU A 316 -19.54 32.99 -76.69
N VAL A 317 -19.55 31.73 -76.27
CA VAL A 317 -19.90 30.60 -77.14
C VAL A 317 -21.31 30.75 -77.71
N ARG A 318 -22.29 31.10 -76.88
CA ARG A 318 -23.68 31.37 -77.34
C ARG A 318 -23.73 32.49 -78.38
N LEU A 319 -23.02 33.60 -78.15
CA LEU A 319 -22.91 34.69 -79.13
C LEU A 319 -22.33 34.22 -80.46
N LYS A 320 -21.27 33.38 -80.43
CA LYS A 320 -20.67 32.82 -81.64
C LYS A 320 -21.61 31.84 -82.35
N GLU A 321 -22.32 30.99 -81.61
CA GLU A 321 -23.34 30.09 -82.16
C GLU A 321 -24.45 30.86 -82.88
N ASP A 322 -24.95 31.95 -82.29
CA ASP A 322 -25.99 32.78 -82.90
C ASP A 322 -25.49 33.49 -84.17
N LYS A 323 -24.23 33.92 -84.18
CA LYS A 323 -23.56 34.44 -85.38
C LYS A 323 -23.42 33.37 -86.47
N ILE A 324 -23.04 32.15 -86.11
CA ILE A 324 -22.98 31.01 -87.05
C ILE A 324 -24.37 30.73 -87.62
N LYS A 325 -25.42 30.72 -86.80
CA LYS A 325 -26.81 30.53 -87.26
C LYS A 325 -27.23 31.65 -88.22
N ALA A 326 -26.89 32.90 -87.94
CA ALA A 326 -27.17 34.02 -88.83
C ALA A 326 -26.44 33.89 -90.18
N ASN A 327 -25.14 33.59 -90.16
CA ASN A 327 -24.35 33.34 -91.36
C ASN A 327 -24.88 32.14 -92.16
N THR A 328 -25.32 31.08 -91.49
CA THR A 328 -25.92 29.91 -92.13
C THR A 328 -27.22 30.27 -92.86
N LYS A 329 -28.07 31.11 -92.25
CA LYS A 329 -29.28 31.63 -92.91
C LYS A 329 -28.94 32.45 -94.15
N GLU A 330 -27.92 33.30 -94.07
CA GLU A 330 -27.48 34.10 -95.21
C GLU A 330 -26.87 33.25 -96.32
N LEU A 331 -26.06 32.25 -95.97
CA LEU A 331 -25.53 31.27 -96.91
C LEU A 331 -26.66 30.53 -97.64
N ASN A 332 -27.70 30.11 -96.91
CA ASN A 332 -28.87 29.45 -97.50
C ASN A 332 -29.62 30.39 -98.46
N ARG A 333 -29.74 31.68 -98.15
CA ARG A 333 -30.32 32.68 -99.08
C ARG A 333 -29.49 32.83 -100.34
N LEU A 334 -28.17 32.92 -100.19
CA LEU A 334 -27.25 33.00 -101.33
C LEU A 334 -27.30 31.73 -102.18
N GLN A 335 -27.34 30.55 -101.56
CA GLN A 335 -27.52 29.29 -102.27
C GLN A 335 -28.83 29.26 -103.07
N PHE A 336 -29.93 29.72 -102.47
CA PHE A 336 -31.21 29.86 -103.17
C PHE A 336 -31.11 30.80 -104.37
N ARG A 337 -30.44 31.95 -104.20
CA ARG A 337 -30.21 32.92 -105.29
C ARG A 337 -29.35 32.34 -106.42
N VAL A 338 -28.33 31.55 -106.08
CA VAL A 338 -27.51 30.85 -107.09
C VAL A 338 -28.35 29.85 -107.88
N VAL A 339 -29.26 29.11 -107.23
CA VAL A 339 -30.19 28.20 -107.91
C VAL A 339 -31.13 28.97 -108.85
N GLU A 340 -31.70 30.10 -108.40
CA GLU A 340 -32.51 30.98 -109.25
C GLU A 340 -31.72 31.45 -110.48
N LEU A 341 -30.52 32.00 -110.29
CA LEU A 341 -29.65 32.46 -111.38
C LEU A 341 -29.27 31.30 -112.32
N MET A 342 -29.02 30.11 -111.80
CA MET A 342 -28.75 28.94 -112.63
C MET A 342 -29.96 28.56 -113.49
N ASP A 343 -31.17 28.68 -112.97
CA ASP A 343 -32.39 28.42 -113.72
C ASP A 343 -32.65 29.51 -114.76
N GLU A 344 -32.38 30.78 -114.44
CA GLU A 344 -32.36 31.89 -115.41
C GLU A 344 -31.37 31.62 -116.55
N VAL A 345 -30.12 31.21 -116.23
CA VAL A 345 -29.09 30.86 -117.23
C VAL A 345 -29.51 29.64 -118.06
N LYS A 346 -30.10 28.61 -117.46
CA LYS A 346 -30.63 27.46 -118.23
C LYS A 346 -31.75 27.89 -119.16
N GLU A 347 -32.61 28.80 -118.73
CA GLU A 347 -33.69 29.32 -119.55
C GLU A 347 -33.15 30.17 -120.71
N GLU A 348 -32.15 31.01 -120.48
CA GLU A 348 -31.40 31.70 -121.54
C GLU A 348 -30.69 30.73 -122.48
N LYS A 349 -30.07 29.67 -121.94
CA LYS A 349 -29.47 28.61 -122.76
C LYS A 349 -30.53 27.86 -123.57
N ARG A 350 -31.73 27.64 -123.02
CA ARG A 350 -32.87 27.10 -123.79
C ARG A 350 -33.23 28.06 -124.91
N ARG A 351 -33.42 29.36 -124.64
CA ARG A 351 -33.68 30.38 -125.66
C ARG A 351 -32.62 30.39 -126.77
N ALA A 352 -31.35 30.32 -126.39
CA ALA A 352 -30.22 30.25 -127.32
C ALA A 352 -30.20 28.92 -128.11
N ASN A 353 -30.53 27.79 -127.48
CA ASN A 353 -30.66 26.50 -128.16
C ASN A 353 -31.89 26.45 -129.08
N THR A 354 -33.01 27.07 -128.75
CA THR A 354 -34.17 27.23 -129.67
C THR A 354 -33.78 28.10 -130.86
N ALA A 355 -32.91 29.09 -130.67
CA ALA A 355 -32.34 29.88 -131.76
C ALA A 355 -31.31 29.08 -132.60
N ALA A 356 -30.56 28.16 -131.98
CA ALA A 356 -29.56 27.32 -132.66
C ALA A 356 -30.16 26.05 -133.33
N ALA A 357 -31.36 25.61 -132.94
CA ALA A 357 -32.00 24.38 -133.42
C ALA A 357 -32.62 24.46 -134.83
N SER A 358 -32.38 25.54 -135.58
CA SER A 358 -32.70 25.66 -137.02
C SER A 358 -31.63 25.06 -137.96
N ARG A 359 -30.71 24.21 -137.46
CA ARG A 359 -29.79 23.42 -138.31
C ARG A 359 -29.71 21.96 -137.85
N LEU A 360 -30.03 21.09 -138.81
CA LEU A 360 -30.21 19.64 -138.77
C LEU A 360 -28.88 18.84 -138.59
N PRO A 361 -28.90 17.49 -138.45
CA PRO A 361 -28.33 16.75 -137.31
C PRO A 361 -27.26 15.72 -137.71
N THR A 362 -26.62 15.01 -136.76
CA THR A 362 -26.10 13.64 -137.02
C THR A 362 -25.95 12.79 -135.75
N GLN A 363 -26.24 11.49 -135.94
CA GLN A 363 -26.38 10.34 -135.03
C GLN A 363 -25.15 9.92 -134.21
N SER A 364 -25.38 9.17 -133.11
CA SER A 364 -24.98 7.74 -132.89
C SER A 364 -25.11 7.36 -131.39
N PHE A 365 -25.92 6.35 -131.01
CA PHE A 365 -25.54 4.94 -130.74
C PHE A 365 -24.38 4.81 -129.71
N VAL A 366 -24.55 4.32 -128.47
CA VAL A 366 -24.45 2.90 -128.02
C VAL A 366 -24.60 2.93 -126.46
N THR A 367 -25.60 2.31 -125.81
CA THR A 367 -25.73 0.90 -125.33
C THR A 367 -25.26 0.65 -123.88
N GLN A 368 -26.22 0.21 -123.03
CA GLN A 368 -26.23 -0.77 -121.90
C GLN A 368 -24.99 -0.90 -120.97
N HIS A 369 -25.08 -1.15 -119.65
CA HIS A 369 -25.78 -2.19 -118.90
C HIS A 369 -25.80 -1.78 -117.40
N GLN A 370 -26.94 -1.84 -116.70
CA GLN A 370 -27.42 -2.93 -115.82
C GLN A 370 -26.58 -3.22 -114.56
N GLY A 371 -27.30 -3.34 -113.43
CA GLY A 371 -26.81 -3.92 -112.18
C GLY A 371 -27.31 -3.12 -110.98
N SER A 372 -28.57 -3.29 -110.56
CA SER A 372 -29.02 -4.30 -109.58
C SER A 372 -29.23 -3.70 -108.18
N SER A 373 -30.50 -3.63 -107.79
CA SER A 373 -31.01 -3.83 -106.41
C SER A 373 -30.39 -5.11 -105.80
N PRO A 374 -30.54 -5.46 -104.48
CA PRO A 374 -31.45 -4.90 -103.47
C PRO A 374 -30.85 -4.85 -102.03
N THR A 375 -31.71 -4.48 -101.07
CA THR A 375 -31.71 -4.87 -99.64
C THR A 375 -30.42 -5.34 -98.96
N GLY A 376 -30.05 -4.57 -97.92
CA GLY A 376 -29.84 -5.07 -96.57
C GLY A 376 -28.49 -5.73 -96.29
N MET A 377 -27.76 -5.19 -95.30
CA MET A 377 -26.88 -5.97 -94.42
C MET A 377 -26.38 -5.09 -93.27
N THR A 378 -26.63 -5.59 -92.06
CA THR A 378 -25.73 -5.62 -90.90
C THR A 378 -25.08 -4.32 -90.45
N SER A 379 -25.48 -3.78 -89.30
CA SER A 379 -24.91 -4.22 -88.01
C SER A 379 -23.38 -4.05 -87.99
N LEU A 380 -22.93 -2.82 -87.74
CA LEU A 380 -21.62 -2.61 -87.12
C LEU A 380 -21.81 -2.79 -85.61
N VAL A 381 -21.75 -4.05 -85.23
CA VAL A 381 -21.17 -4.50 -83.96
C VAL A 381 -19.86 -3.72 -83.78
N TYR A 382 -19.87 -2.67 -82.96
CA TYR A 382 -18.67 -2.42 -82.16
C TYR A 382 -18.51 -3.67 -81.28
N PRO A 383 -17.34 -4.31 -81.26
CA PRO A 383 -17.12 -5.38 -80.32
C PRO A 383 -17.39 -4.78 -78.94
N SER A 384 -18.33 -5.41 -78.22
CA SER A 384 -18.19 -5.64 -76.80
C SER A 384 -16.83 -6.32 -76.59
N GLY A 385 -15.76 -5.54 -76.75
CA GLY A 385 -14.41 -5.90 -76.43
C GLY A 385 -14.39 -5.95 -74.93
N ALA A 386 -14.45 -7.18 -74.44
CA ALA A 386 -14.23 -7.57 -73.07
C ALA A 386 -14.99 -6.70 -72.06
N GLY A 387 -16.06 -7.28 -71.50
CA GLY A 387 -16.39 -6.97 -70.13
C GLY A 387 -15.09 -6.97 -69.34
N ALA A 388 -14.61 -5.78 -69.00
CA ALA A 388 -13.87 -5.62 -67.77
C ALA A 388 -14.71 -6.39 -66.76
N PRO A 389 -14.18 -7.43 -66.11
CA PRO A 389 -14.88 -8.02 -64.99
C PRO A 389 -15.24 -6.84 -64.09
N PRO A 390 -16.42 -6.79 -63.45
CA PRO A 390 -16.64 -5.80 -62.43
C PRO A 390 -15.42 -5.89 -61.51
N LEU A 391 -14.61 -4.81 -61.46
CA LEU A 391 -13.50 -4.62 -60.50
C LEU A 391 -14.07 -4.46 -59.06
N SER A 392 -15.17 -5.15 -58.81
CA SER A 392 -15.92 -5.23 -57.58
C SER A 392 -16.27 -6.69 -57.22
N THR A 393 -15.81 -7.72 -57.96
CA THR A 393 -16.23 -9.12 -57.67
C THR A 393 -15.12 -10.19 -57.74
N LEU A 394 -13.85 -9.86 -58.02
CA LEU A 394 -12.72 -10.82 -57.91
C LEU A 394 -11.60 -10.40 -56.94
N TYR A 395 -11.88 -9.46 -56.04
CA TYR A 395 -11.05 -9.18 -54.86
C TYR A 395 -11.84 -9.36 -53.55
N SER A 396 -12.69 -10.40 -53.50
CA SER A 396 -13.38 -10.82 -52.26
C SER A 396 -13.26 -12.33 -52.00
N SER A 397 -12.25 -12.99 -52.58
CA SER A 397 -12.09 -14.46 -52.49
C SER A 397 -10.73 -14.91 -51.91
N GLN A 398 -10.05 -14.08 -51.12
CA GLN A 398 -8.92 -14.56 -50.31
C GLN A 398 -8.82 -13.96 -48.90
N PHE A 399 -9.79 -13.12 -48.53
CA PHE A 399 -10.07 -12.79 -47.13
C PHE A 399 -11.53 -13.16 -46.87
N ALA A 400 -11.80 -14.47 -46.83
CA ALA A 400 -12.84 -14.92 -45.93
C ALA A 400 -12.39 -14.46 -44.53
N ILE A 401 -12.85 -13.28 -44.13
CA ILE A 401 -12.97 -12.88 -42.73
C ILE A 401 -14.07 -13.78 -42.17
N GLY A 402 -13.82 -15.10 -42.16
CA GLY A 402 -14.42 -15.96 -41.18
C GLY A 402 -14.08 -15.29 -39.87
N HIS A 403 -15.10 -14.95 -39.10
CA HIS A 403 -14.98 -14.48 -37.72
C HIS A 403 -13.80 -15.22 -37.10
N ARG A 404 -12.65 -14.53 -36.98
CA ARG A 404 -11.50 -15.08 -36.27
C ARG A 404 -12.01 -15.14 -34.84
N ARG A 405 -12.53 -16.30 -34.49
CA ARG A 405 -12.88 -16.64 -33.11
C ARG A 405 -11.69 -16.20 -32.28
N GLY A 406 -11.93 -15.31 -31.32
CA GLY A 406 -10.88 -14.82 -30.45
C GLY A 406 -10.15 -16.01 -29.83
N PRO A 407 -8.88 -15.85 -29.39
CA PRO A 407 -8.16 -16.92 -28.72
C PRO A 407 -8.96 -17.53 -27.54
N GLU A 408 -9.89 -16.79 -26.95
CA GLU A 408 -10.84 -17.25 -25.92
C GLU A 408 -11.73 -18.44 -26.32
N GLU A 409 -12.03 -18.62 -27.61
CA GLU A 409 -12.89 -19.69 -28.11
C GLU A 409 -12.11 -20.93 -28.60
N LEU A 410 -10.77 -20.90 -28.55
CA LEU A 410 -9.93 -21.98 -29.02
C LEU A 410 -9.60 -22.96 -27.89
N PRO A 411 -9.83 -24.27 -28.07
CA PRO A 411 -9.40 -25.27 -27.09
C PRO A 411 -7.87 -25.25 -26.97
N GLY A 412 -7.36 -25.08 -25.75
CA GLY A 412 -5.92 -25.01 -25.45
C GLY A 412 -5.33 -23.60 -25.38
N ALA A 413 -6.15 -22.55 -25.54
CA ALA A 413 -5.73 -21.19 -25.28
C ALA A 413 -5.30 -21.03 -23.81
N TRP A 414 -4.38 -20.11 -23.54
CA TRP A 414 -3.84 -19.92 -22.20
C TRP A 414 -3.79 -18.45 -21.82
N THR A 415 -4.18 -18.16 -20.58
CA THR A 415 -4.17 -16.81 -20.02
C THR A 415 -2.78 -16.51 -19.46
N CYS A 416 -2.18 -15.40 -19.88
CA CYS A 416 -0.92 -14.94 -19.33
C CYS A 416 -1.10 -14.56 -17.84
N PRO A 417 -0.33 -15.13 -16.91
CA PRO A 417 -0.45 -14.82 -15.48
C PRO A 417 -0.03 -13.39 -15.13
N ASP A 418 0.85 -12.78 -15.93
CA ASP A 418 1.38 -11.43 -15.67
C ASP A 418 0.45 -10.31 -16.17
N CYS A 419 0.02 -10.37 -17.44
CA CYS A 419 -0.81 -9.32 -18.04
C CYS A 419 -2.26 -9.72 -18.34
N THR A 420 -2.69 -10.93 -17.97
CA THR A 420 -4.06 -11.48 -18.17
C THR A 420 -4.54 -11.63 -19.62
N TYR A 421 -3.67 -11.39 -20.61
CA TYR A 421 -4.00 -11.58 -22.02
C TYR A 421 -4.13 -13.06 -22.40
N ILE A 422 -5.17 -13.43 -23.15
CA ILE A 422 -5.41 -14.80 -23.60
C ILE A 422 -4.65 -15.02 -24.92
N ASN A 423 -3.65 -15.90 -24.89
CA ASN A 423 -2.82 -16.24 -26.04
C ASN A 423 -3.35 -17.46 -26.79
N TYR A 424 -3.01 -17.56 -28.08
CA TYR A 424 -3.33 -18.71 -28.92
C TYR A 424 -2.63 -19.99 -28.41
N PRO A 425 -3.24 -21.19 -28.61
CA PRO A 425 -2.71 -22.46 -28.09
C PRO A 425 -1.28 -22.80 -28.55
N ASP A 426 -0.90 -22.39 -29.75
CA ASP A 426 0.39 -22.62 -30.39
C ASP A 426 1.49 -21.64 -29.94
N ARG A 427 1.13 -20.57 -29.22
CA ARG A 427 2.09 -19.60 -28.70
C ARG A 427 2.72 -20.11 -27.42
N THR A 428 4.05 -20.09 -27.38
CA THR A 428 4.85 -20.32 -26.16
C THR A 428 5.24 -19.03 -25.47
N VAL A 429 4.94 -17.85 -26.03
CA VAL A 429 5.32 -16.53 -25.51
C VAL A 429 4.11 -15.59 -25.59
N CYS A 430 3.86 -14.81 -24.54
CA CYS A 430 2.75 -13.86 -24.50
C CYS A 430 2.93 -12.73 -25.51
N ASP A 431 1.90 -12.45 -26.32
CA ASP A 431 1.95 -11.41 -27.37
C ASP A 431 2.02 -9.98 -26.80
N ILE A 432 1.59 -9.77 -25.55
CA ILE A 432 1.58 -8.44 -24.90
C ILE A 432 2.85 -8.19 -24.09
N CYS A 433 3.20 -9.08 -23.15
CA CYS A 433 4.31 -8.86 -22.21
C CYS A 433 5.56 -9.70 -22.48
N GLY A 434 5.51 -10.67 -23.41
CA GLY A 434 6.67 -11.51 -23.72
C GLY A 434 6.96 -12.65 -22.74
N LEU A 435 6.06 -12.94 -21.78
CA LEU A 435 6.26 -14.04 -20.84
C LEU A 435 6.15 -15.42 -21.51
N THR A 436 7.13 -16.31 -21.27
CA THR A 436 7.17 -17.66 -21.86
C THR A 436 6.33 -18.66 -21.05
N LYS A 437 5.43 -19.40 -21.73
CA LYS A 437 4.67 -20.54 -21.20
C LYS A 437 5.60 -21.74 -21.06
N THR A 438 5.90 -22.14 -19.83
CA THR A 438 6.61 -23.38 -19.51
C THR A 438 5.72 -24.60 -19.81
N LEU A 439 6.32 -25.68 -20.31
CA LEU A 439 5.62 -26.90 -20.76
C LEU A 439 4.79 -27.58 -19.64
N ASP A 440 5.11 -27.33 -18.38
CA ASP A 440 4.49 -27.98 -17.23
C ASP A 440 3.36 -27.15 -16.58
N GLY A 441 2.98 -26.01 -17.16
CA GLY A 441 1.97 -25.11 -16.56
C GLY A 441 2.43 -24.42 -15.27
N HIS A 442 3.64 -24.69 -14.79
CA HIS A 442 4.28 -24.03 -13.66
C HIS A 442 5.10 -22.84 -14.12
N ILE A 443 4.61 -21.63 -13.83
CA ILE A 443 5.24 -20.36 -14.17
C ILE A 443 6.58 -20.25 -13.43
N SER A 444 7.69 -20.40 -14.14
CA SER A 444 9.03 -20.14 -13.58
C SER A 444 9.35 -18.67 -13.74
N PHE A 445 9.39 -17.93 -12.63
CA PHE A 445 9.72 -16.51 -12.59
C PHE A 445 11.23 -16.23 -12.70
N SER A 446 12.05 -17.28 -12.76
CA SER A 446 13.50 -17.17 -12.52
C SER A 446 14.32 -16.73 -13.74
N GLU A 447 13.69 -16.46 -14.88
CA GLU A 447 14.40 -16.12 -16.10
C GLU A 447 13.62 -15.08 -16.92
N ILE A 448 13.32 -13.94 -16.29
CA ILE A 448 13.06 -12.70 -17.03
C ILE A 448 14.40 -12.32 -17.67
N GLY A 449 14.71 -12.97 -18.79
CA GLY A 449 15.73 -12.53 -19.72
C GLY A 449 15.42 -11.08 -20.06
N GLU A 450 16.38 -10.23 -19.73
CA GLU A 450 16.56 -8.86 -20.17
C GLU A 450 15.73 -8.58 -21.43
N LEU A 451 14.70 -7.73 -21.30
CA LEU A 451 13.81 -7.29 -22.36
C LEU A 451 14.60 -7.04 -23.64
N GLN A 452 14.70 -8.06 -24.50
CA GLN A 452 15.14 -7.88 -25.86
C GLN A 452 13.98 -7.15 -26.53
N SER A 453 14.12 -5.82 -26.53
CA SER A 453 13.34 -4.91 -27.35
C SER A 453 13.25 -5.53 -28.73
N ARG A 454 12.06 -6.03 -29.05
CA ARG A 454 11.75 -6.55 -30.38
C ARG A 454 12.10 -5.47 -31.39
N GLY A 455 13.18 -5.69 -32.11
CA GLY A 455 13.42 -5.22 -33.46
C GLY A 455 13.44 -3.70 -33.64
N SER A 456 14.65 -3.14 -33.55
CA SER A 456 15.07 -2.22 -34.61
C SER A 456 14.91 -2.95 -35.95
N SER A 457 13.85 -2.64 -36.69
CA SER A 457 13.77 -2.99 -38.11
C SER A 457 15.05 -2.51 -38.79
N PRO A 458 15.67 -3.32 -39.68
CA PRO A 458 16.71 -2.79 -40.55
C PRO A 458 16.08 -1.65 -41.34
N SER A 459 16.66 -0.47 -41.18
CA SER A 459 16.35 0.74 -41.91
C SER A 459 16.54 0.50 -43.40
N LEU A 460 15.46 0.08 -44.07
CA LEU A 460 15.26 0.48 -45.46
C LEU A 460 15.07 1.99 -45.41
N GLY A 461 16.15 2.70 -45.72
CA GLY A 461 16.20 4.15 -45.84
C GLY A 461 15.21 4.63 -46.89
N VAL A 462 13.97 4.84 -46.46
CA VAL A 462 13.05 5.74 -47.13
C VAL A 462 13.25 7.08 -46.44
N ASN A 463 14.04 7.94 -47.09
CA ASN A 463 14.05 9.36 -46.81
C ASN A 463 12.62 9.87 -46.95
N VAL A 464 11.90 10.02 -45.84
CA VAL A 464 10.69 10.84 -45.79
C VAL A 464 11.20 12.28 -45.68
N PRO A 465 10.97 13.14 -46.69
CA PRO A 465 11.37 14.54 -46.59
C PRO A 465 10.46 15.22 -45.57
N ASP A 466 11.05 15.70 -44.47
CA ASP A 466 10.49 16.79 -43.67
C ASP A 466 10.46 18.05 -44.55
N ASN A 467 9.43 18.18 -45.37
CA ASN A 467 9.16 19.37 -46.15
C ASN A 467 7.69 19.75 -46.00
N CYS A 468 7.39 20.42 -44.88
CA CYS A 468 6.36 21.47 -44.86
C CYS A 468 6.94 22.79 -45.40
N ALA A 469 7.74 22.72 -46.46
CA ALA A 469 8.15 23.89 -47.24
C ALA A 469 7.19 24.03 -48.42
N ASP A 470 6.51 25.17 -48.43
CA ASP A 470 5.87 25.87 -49.54
C ASP A 470 5.87 25.12 -50.88
N VAL A 471 4.76 24.46 -51.19
CA VAL A 471 4.43 24.13 -52.58
C VAL A 471 3.98 25.42 -53.24
N GLU A 472 4.94 26.15 -53.80
CA GLU A 472 4.71 27.21 -54.78
C GLU A 472 4.16 26.54 -56.05
N ILE A 473 2.85 26.66 -56.26
CA ILE A 473 2.20 26.20 -57.48
C ILE A 473 2.52 27.23 -58.56
N ASP A 474 3.55 26.94 -59.35
CA ASP A 474 3.91 27.73 -60.52
C ASP A 474 2.83 27.49 -61.60
N ALA A 475 2.13 28.57 -61.95
CA ALA A 475 1.03 28.56 -62.92
C ALA A 475 1.56 28.93 -64.31
N THR A 476 1.92 27.92 -65.10
CA THR A 476 2.09 28.02 -66.56
C THR A 476 0.84 27.59 -67.30
#